data_AF-A0A2E9NQC4-F1
#
_entry.id   AF-A0A2E9NQC4-F1
#
_cell.length_a   1.000
_cell.length_b   1.000
_cell.length_c   1.000
_cell.angle_alpha   90.00
_cell.angle_beta   90.00
_cell.angle_gamma   90.00
#
_symmetry.space_group_name_H-M   'P 1'
#
loop_
_entity.id
_entity.type
_entity.pdbx_description
1 polymer ?
#
loop_
_entity_poly.entity_id
_entity_poly.type
_entity_poly.pdbx_seq_one_letter_code
_entity_poly.pdbx_strand_id
1 'polypeptide(L)'
;MAIWQQRSSGSRSGRSRTVTASSSSACRSATRFDSWPACNRSKRRSTMFGSRSHRSRRCCVRRTDAIWAIAFEELSDRLRSRWIWTVSGLVLVTSLAITFLGTAPVGVVGASGSGAVMASLLNLAVYLVPLLALVMGAGVIIDEKRRGVLDLILAYPVSSSEYFVGTFVGYAAALSIALVSSFVPTGIVLSVTTGVNTGEFVRLLLLVLALGTVFLALSFLVSILSRDHARGIAVSVLVWILAVFVFDLALVGGLMIYPGDVPLALFGSALLLNPTDIFRLLAFSWVGSAASPLGLATVAPPISSAVLVVALGIWTGAALLVSHHLFIKRLATDRLV
;
A
#
# COMPACT_ATOMS: atom_id res chain seq x y z
N MET A 1 6.35 -42.53 -25.19
CA MET A 1 5.37 -43.20 -24.31
C MET A 1 4.03 -42.46 -24.48
N ALA A 2 3.26 -42.81 -25.52
CA ALA A 2 2.03 -43.61 -25.44
C ALA A 2 0.90 -42.86 -24.69
N ILE A 3 0.04 -42.07 -25.35
CA ILE A 3 -1.18 -42.46 -26.13
C ILE A 3 -1.95 -43.60 -25.46
N TRP A 4 -3.17 -43.33 -24.96
CA TRP A 4 -4.39 -44.18 -24.90
C TRP A 4 -5.48 -43.33 -24.20
N GLN A 5 -6.78 -43.34 -24.49
CA GLN A 5 -7.58 -43.69 -25.67
C GLN A 5 -9.03 -43.28 -25.34
N GLN A 6 -9.78 -42.88 -26.36
CA GLN A 6 -11.24 -42.73 -26.36
C GLN A 6 -11.94 -44.06 -26.06
N ARG A 7 -13.06 -44.00 -25.31
CA ARG A 7 -14.11 -45.04 -25.38
C ARG A 7 -15.49 -44.40 -25.43
N SER A 8 -16.21 -44.77 -26.48
CA SER A 8 -17.58 -44.40 -26.81
C SER A 8 -18.59 -45.43 -26.34
N SER A 9 -19.86 -45.00 -26.38
CA SER A 9 -21.13 -45.76 -26.48
C SER A 9 -21.86 -46.16 -25.19
N GLY A 10 -23.17 -45.85 -25.17
CA GLY A 10 -24.11 -46.28 -24.13
C GLY A 10 -25.42 -45.51 -24.15
N SER A 11 -26.31 -45.84 -25.09
CA SER A 11 -27.69 -45.36 -25.16
C SER A 11 -28.57 -45.87 -24.01
N ARG A 12 -29.53 -45.07 -23.54
CA ARG A 12 -31.00 -45.36 -23.42
C ARG A 12 -31.68 -44.74 -22.21
N SER A 13 -32.93 -44.40 -22.50
CA SER A 13 -34.11 -44.39 -21.62
C SER A 13 -34.37 -43.12 -20.83
N GLY A 14 -35.48 -42.49 -21.21
CA GLY A 14 -36.12 -41.44 -20.45
C GLY A 14 -36.74 -41.97 -19.17
N ARG A 15 -36.79 -41.09 -18.17
CA ARG A 15 -37.77 -41.14 -17.10
C ARG A 15 -38.04 -39.71 -16.66
N SER A 16 -39.22 -39.23 -17.02
CA SER A 16 -39.89 -38.11 -16.38
C SER A 16 -39.94 -38.35 -14.87
N ARG A 17 -39.21 -37.55 -14.10
CA ARG A 17 -39.44 -37.41 -12.66
C ARG A 17 -40.04 -36.04 -12.42
N THR A 18 -41.36 -36.03 -12.28
CA THR A 18 -42.09 -35.04 -11.51
C THR A 18 -41.51 -35.01 -10.10
N VAL A 19 -40.76 -33.97 -9.76
CA VAL A 19 -40.37 -33.68 -8.38
C VAL A 19 -41.29 -32.58 -7.89
N THR A 20 -42.25 -33.01 -7.09
CA THR A 20 -43.08 -32.23 -6.18
C THR A 20 -42.23 -31.20 -5.43
N ALA A 21 -42.66 -29.94 -5.49
CA ALA A 21 -42.15 -28.88 -4.65
C ALA A 21 -42.41 -29.23 -3.17
N SER A 22 -41.35 -29.57 -2.44
CA SER A 22 -41.38 -29.59 -0.98
C SER A 22 -40.74 -28.31 -0.47
N SER A 23 -41.60 -27.49 0.12
CA SER A 23 -41.22 -26.54 1.16
C SER A 23 -40.49 -27.28 2.28
N SER A 24 -39.27 -26.86 2.63
CA SER A 24 -38.81 -26.73 4.02
C SER A 24 -37.29 -26.49 4.10
N SER A 25 -36.95 -25.47 4.89
CA SER A 25 -35.77 -25.41 5.78
C SER A 25 -34.41 -25.93 5.27
N ALA A 26 -33.51 -24.99 4.96
CA ALA A 26 -32.08 -25.20 5.14
C ALA A 26 -31.35 -23.87 5.36
N CYS A 27 -31.67 -23.21 6.49
CA CYS A 27 -30.78 -22.23 7.10
C CYS A 27 -29.92 -22.99 8.12
N ARG A 28 -28.76 -23.47 7.67
CA ARG A 28 -27.62 -24.09 8.38
C ARG A 28 -26.74 -24.65 7.25
N SER A 29 -25.47 -24.30 7.06
CA SER A 29 -24.41 -23.96 8.00
C SER A 29 -23.13 -23.69 7.18
N ALA A 30 -22.32 -22.69 7.56
CA ALA A 30 -20.83 -22.68 7.49
C ALA A 30 -20.31 -21.24 7.70
N THR A 31 -20.12 -20.82 8.95
CA THR A 31 -18.81 -20.71 9.65
C THR A 31 -18.14 -19.34 9.53
N ARG A 32 -18.36 -18.54 10.59
CA ARG A 32 -17.31 -17.99 11.48
C ARG A 32 -16.62 -16.70 11.03
N PHE A 33 -17.24 -15.56 11.33
CA PHE A 33 -16.64 -14.42 12.06
C PHE A 33 -17.76 -13.45 12.50
N ASP A 34 -18.52 -13.85 13.51
CA ASP A 34 -19.55 -13.03 14.16
C ASP A 34 -18.90 -12.12 15.21
N SER A 35 -18.48 -10.92 14.83
CA SER A 35 -18.36 -9.81 15.78
C SER A 35 -18.34 -8.46 15.06
N TRP A 36 -19.47 -8.09 14.45
CA TRP A 36 -19.80 -6.68 14.27
C TRP A 36 -21.07 -6.39 15.07
N PRO A 37 -21.11 -5.34 15.92
CA PRO A 37 -22.30 -5.01 16.68
C PRO A 37 -23.34 -4.42 15.73
N ALA A 38 -24.23 -5.28 15.23
CA ALA A 38 -25.42 -4.88 14.52
C ALA A 38 -26.34 -4.11 15.49
N CYS A 39 -26.47 -2.81 15.23
CA CYS A 39 -27.60 -1.93 15.53
C CYS A 39 -28.58 -2.43 16.61
N ASN A 40 -28.28 -2.12 17.88
CA ASN A 40 -29.23 -2.33 18.98
C ASN A 40 -30.45 -1.42 18.78
N ARG A 41 -31.56 -1.99 18.30
CA ARG A 41 -32.87 -1.32 18.29
C ARG A 41 -33.94 -2.19 18.95
N SER A 42 -34.35 -1.67 20.10
CA SER A 42 -35.71 -1.60 20.65
C SER A 42 -36.14 -2.66 21.67
N LYS A 43 -36.31 -2.19 22.92
CA LYS A 43 -37.52 -2.49 23.68
C LYS A 43 -38.58 -1.46 23.30
N ARG A 44 -39.52 -1.82 22.43
CA ARG A 44 -40.84 -1.19 22.38
C ARG A 44 -41.90 -2.29 22.33
N ARG A 45 -42.49 -2.53 23.51
CA ARG A 45 -43.75 -3.27 23.67
C ARG A 45 -44.90 -2.36 23.22
N SER A 46 -45.71 -2.82 22.28
CA SER A 46 -47.11 -2.44 22.04
C SER A 46 -47.60 -3.24 20.83
N THR A 47 -48.31 -4.36 21.06
CA THR A 47 -49.78 -4.51 20.97
C THR A 47 -50.34 -4.48 19.54
N MET A 48 -50.99 -5.60 19.22
CA MET A 48 -52.13 -5.85 18.32
C MET A 48 -52.13 -5.44 16.82
N PHE A 49 -52.41 -6.47 16.01
CA PHE A 49 -53.28 -6.55 14.83
C PHE A 49 -53.34 -5.38 13.83
N GLY A 50 -52.94 -5.67 12.59
CA GLY A 50 -53.19 -4.83 11.42
C GLY A 50 -52.27 -5.23 10.27
N SER A 51 -52.87 -5.55 9.11
CA SER A 51 -52.21 -6.01 7.88
C SER A 51 -50.93 -5.23 7.57
N ARG A 52 -49.77 -5.89 7.64
CA ARG A 52 -48.48 -5.27 7.30
C ARG A 52 -48.16 -5.55 5.85
N SER A 53 -48.29 -4.50 5.03
CA SER A 53 -47.56 -4.39 3.78
C SER A 53 -46.08 -4.70 4.06
N HIS A 54 -45.51 -5.64 3.30
CA HIS A 54 -44.09 -5.95 3.31
C HIS A 54 -43.33 -4.75 2.73
N ARG A 55 -43.18 -3.69 3.53
CA ARG A 55 -42.28 -2.58 3.24
C ARG A 55 -40.88 -3.15 3.41
N SER A 56 -40.29 -3.59 2.30
CA SER A 56 -38.90 -4.01 2.25
C SER A 56 -38.06 -2.87 2.80
N ARG A 57 -37.64 -3.02 4.05
CA ARG A 57 -36.62 -2.17 4.65
C ARG A 57 -35.35 -2.51 3.90
N ARG A 58 -35.11 -1.81 2.78
CA ARG A 58 -33.79 -1.78 2.15
C ARG A 58 -32.85 -1.29 3.24
N CYS A 59 -32.07 -2.18 3.83
CA CYS A 59 -30.91 -1.80 4.61
C CYS A 59 -30.02 -1.02 3.66
N CYS A 60 -30.11 0.31 3.71
CA CYS A 60 -29.08 1.16 3.16
C CYS A 60 -27.85 0.93 4.05
N VAL A 61 -26.99 0.00 3.64
CA VAL A 61 -25.63 -0.05 4.17
C VAL A 61 -25.05 1.34 3.94
N ARG A 62 -24.61 1.99 5.01
CA ARG A 62 -24.09 3.35 4.93
C ARG A 62 -22.79 3.28 4.12
N ARG A 63 -22.58 4.26 3.24
CA ARG A 63 -21.46 4.31 2.30
C ARG A 63 -20.08 4.09 2.93
N THR A 64 -19.90 4.60 4.15
CA THR A 64 -18.68 4.45 4.96
C THR A 64 -18.46 3.03 5.44
N ASP A 65 -19.53 2.28 5.71
CA ASP A 65 -19.46 0.95 6.30
C ASP A 65 -18.94 -0.05 5.26
N ALA A 66 -19.25 0.17 3.97
CA ALA A 66 -18.75 -0.65 2.87
C ALA A 66 -17.24 -0.49 2.67
N ILE A 67 -16.72 0.74 2.66
CA ILE A 67 -15.27 1.01 2.48
C ILE A 67 -14.45 0.35 3.60
N TRP A 68 -14.89 0.53 4.86
CA TRP A 68 -14.20 -0.07 5.99
C TRP A 68 -14.28 -1.59 6.02
N ALA A 69 -15.41 -2.18 5.62
CA ALA A 69 -15.55 -3.62 5.52
C ALA A 69 -14.58 -4.21 4.49
N ILE A 70 -14.50 -3.61 3.29
CA ILE A 70 -13.56 -4.03 2.24
C ILE A 70 -12.12 -3.86 2.71
N ALA A 71 -11.79 -2.72 3.30
CA ALA A 71 -10.44 -2.46 3.80
C ALA A 71 -10.02 -3.47 4.88
N PHE A 72 -10.92 -3.85 5.78
CA PHE A 72 -10.62 -4.82 6.84
C PHE A 72 -10.43 -6.23 6.31
N GLU A 73 -11.21 -6.63 5.31
CA GLU A 73 -11.05 -7.93 4.66
C GLU A 73 -9.69 -8.02 3.95
N GLU A 74 -9.37 -7.02 3.12
CA GLU A 74 -8.08 -6.94 2.43
C GLU A 74 -6.92 -6.92 3.41
N LEU A 75 -7.02 -6.13 4.48
CA LEU A 75 -6.00 -6.09 5.53
C LEU A 75 -5.80 -7.46 6.17
N SER A 76 -6.90 -8.14 6.53
CA SER A 76 -6.87 -9.44 7.20
C SER A 76 -6.23 -10.51 6.31
N ASP A 77 -6.57 -10.51 5.02
CA ASP A 77 -5.99 -11.42 4.03
C ASP A 77 -4.49 -11.20 3.86
N ARG A 78 -4.05 -9.92 3.80
CA ARG A 78 -2.63 -9.58 3.65
C ARG A 78 -1.83 -9.94 4.90
N LEU A 79 -2.37 -9.71 6.09
CA LEU A 79 -1.70 -10.07 7.36
C LEU A 79 -1.61 -11.58 7.59
N ARG A 80 -2.48 -12.38 6.97
CA ARG A 80 -2.38 -13.85 6.99
C ARG A 80 -1.32 -14.39 6.04
N SER A 81 -0.90 -13.60 5.05
CA SER A 81 0.13 -13.99 4.11
C SER A 81 1.49 -14.05 4.79
N ARG A 82 2.22 -15.16 4.62
CA ARG A 82 3.60 -15.27 5.11
C ARG A 82 4.54 -14.25 4.45
N TRP A 83 4.23 -13.84 3.22
CA TRP A 83 5.05 -12.91 2.45
C TRP A 83 5.27 -11.56 3.16
N ILE A 84 4.21 -11.00 3.76
CA ILE A 84 4.32 -9.68 4.40
C ILE A 84 5.20 -9.75 5.65
N TRP A 85 5.10 -10.84 6.42
CA TRP A 85 5.91 -11.07 7.61
C TRP A 85 7.36 -11.40 7.26
N THR A 86 7.62 -12.11 6.15
CA THR A 86 9.01 -12.34 5.69
C THR A 86 9.67 -11.04 5.26
N VAL A 87 8.94 -10.18 4.55
CA VAL A 87 9.43 -8.86 4.13
C VAL A 87 9.66 -7.95 5.33
N SER A 88 8.72 -7.87 6.26
CA SER A 88 8.90 -7.10 7.50
C SER A 88 10.06 -7.63 8.32
N GLY A 89 10.20 -8.95 8.46
CA GLY A 89 11.34 -9.56 9.15
C GLY A 89 12.67 -9.21 8.49
N LEU A 90 12.76 -9.20 7.17
CA LEU A 90 13.95 -8.78 6.44
C LEU A 90 14.29 -7.31 6.72
N VAL A 91 13.31 -6.39 6.58
CA VAL A 91 13.50 -4.96 6.87
C VAL A 91 13.98 -4.76 8.30
N LEU A 92 13.33 -5.43 9.27
CA LEU A 92 13.65 -5.37 10.69
C LEU A 92 15.08 -5.84 10.97
N VAL A 93 15.49 -6.97 10.40
CA VAL A 93 16.84 -7.51 10.59
C VAL A 93 17.87 -6.57 9.99
N THR A 94 17.64 -6.04 8.79
CA THR A 94 18.55 -5.08 8.15
C THR A 94 18.64 -3.78 8.94
N SER A 95 17.52 -3.23 9.42
CA SER A 95 17.51 -1.99 10.18
C SER A 95 18.15 -2.15 11.56
N LEU A 96 17.93 -3.28 12.23
CA LEU A 96 18.64 -3.61 13.47
C LEU A 96 20.14 -3.81 13.23
N ALA A 97 20.54 -4.49 12.16
CA ALA A 97 21.95 -4.65 11.81
C ALA A 97 22.63 -3.29 11.60
N ILE A 98 21.97 -2.35 10.92
CA ILE A 98 22.46 -0.97 10.77
C ILE A 98 22.60 -0.28 12.12
N THR A 99 21.61 -0.41 13.01
CA THR A 99 21.69 0.16 14.36
C THR A 99 22.85 -0.44 15.14
N PHE A 100 22.97 -1.76 15.25
CA PHE A 100 24.04 -2.40 16.01
C PHE A 100 25.43 -2.09 15.44
N LEU A 101 25.62 -2.21 14.12
CA LEU A 101 26.91 -1.93 13.47
C LEU A 101 27.27 -0.44 13.52
N GLY A 102 26.29 0.45 13.34
CA GLY A 102 26.50 1.89 13.36
C GLY A 102 26.73 2.47 14.77
N THR A 103 26.38 1.72 15.82
CA THR A 103 26.74 2.04 17.22
C THR A 103 28.06 1.43 17.68
N ALA A 104 28.72 0.61 16.85
CA ALA A 104 30.00 0.04 17.20
C ALA A 104 31.03 1.16 17.43
N PRO A 105 31.85 1.11 18.50
CA PRO A 105 32.85 2.13 18.77
C PRO A 105 34.01 2.00 17.78
N VAL A 106 33.83 2.58 16.59
CA VAL A 106 34.86 2.62 15.56
C VAL A 106 35.81 3.78 15.87
N GLY A 107 36.62 3.69 16.94
CA GLY A 107 37.79 4.54 17.19
C GLY A 107 37.62 6.08 17.26
N VAL A 108 36.44 6.64 16.98
CA VAL A 108 36.14 8.07 17.00
C VAL A 108 35.17 8.31 18.16
N VAL A 109 35.72 8.68 19.30
CA VAL A 109 34.97 9.00 20.51
C VAL A 109 34.23 10.33 20.27
N GLY A 110 32.94 10.25 19.97
CA GLY A 110 32.09 11.42 19.79
C GLY A 110 30.66 11.02 19.44
N ALA A 111 29.69 11.86 19.81
CA ALA A 111 28.25 11.72 19.56
C ALA A 111 27.85 11.69 18.06
N SER A 112 28.77 11.39 17.16
CA SER A 112 28.65 11.31 15.71
C SER A 112 28.08 9.99 15.19
N GLY A 113 27.99 8.95 16.02
CA GLY A 113 27.45 7.64 15.60
C GLY A 113 25.94 7.67 15.31
N SER A 114 25.14 8.32 16.15
CA SER A 114 23.67 8.35 16.04
C SER A 114 23.17 8.98 14.75
N GLY A 115 23.79 10.10 14.32
CA GLY A 115 23.48 10.75 13.06
C GLY A 115 23.79 9.86 11.85
N ALA A 116 24.92 9.16 11.88
CA ALA A 116 25.29 8.21 10.82
C ALA A 116 24.33 7.02 10.74
N VAL A 117 23.85 6.51 11.89
CA VAL A 117 22.80 5.49 11.93
C VAL A 117 21.50 6.03 11.33
N MET A 118 21.08 7.24 11.72
CA MET A 118 19.85 7.85 11.22
C MET A 118 19.90 8.08 9.69
N ALA A 119 21.03 8.57 9.18
CA ALA A 119 21.27 8.72 7.74
C ALA A 119 21.24 7.37 7.01
N SER A 120 21.79 6.32 7.63
CA SER A 120 21.76 4.96 7.09
C SER A 120 20.35 4.36 7.06
N LEU A 121 19.54 4.59 8.10
CA LEU A 121 18.13 4.20 8.15
C LEU A 121 17.28 4.97 7.13
N LEU A 122 17.57 6.25 6.92
CA LEU A 122 16.96 7.07 5.88
C LEU A 122 17.27 6.47 4.49
N ASN A 123 18.53 6.16 4.20
CA ASN A 123 18.92 5.52 2.93
C ASN A 123 18.28 4.14 2.75
N LEU A 124 18.25 3.32 3.81
CA LEU A 124 17.52 2.05 3.80
C LEU A 124 16.06 2.27 3.40
N ALA A 125 15.40 3.26 3.99
CA ALA A 125 14.01 3.57 3.68
C ALA A 125 13.83 4.00 2.21
N VAL A 126 14.68 4.90 1.70
CA VAL A 126 14.62 5.36 0.31
C VAL A 126 14.74 4.21 -0.68
N TYR A 127 15.60 3.23 -0.41
CA TYR A 127 15.81 2.11 -1.33
C TYR A 127 14.75 1.03 -1.18
N LEU A 128 14.43 0.64 0.05
CA LEU A 128 13.64 -0.56 0.30
C LEU A 128 12.14 -0.27 0.29
N VAL A 129 11.68 0.83 0.89
CA VAL A 129 10.25 1.11 1.07
C VAL A 129 9.52 1.29 -0.26
N PRO A 130 10.02 2.08 -1.23
CA PRO A 130 9.42 2.18 -2.56
C PRO A 130 9.29 0.83 -3.26
N LEU A 131 10.32 -0.01 -3.20
CA LEU A 131 10.33 -1.32 -3.84
C LEU A 131 9.24 -2.23 -3.23
N LEU A 132 9.15 -2.26 -1.89
CA LEU A 132 8.13 -3.05 -1.19
C LEU A 132 6.72 -2.60 -1.54
N ALA A 133 6.46 -1.30 -1.53
CA ALA A 133 5.16 -0.74 -1.89
C ALA A 133 4.79 -1.06 -3.35
N LEU A 134 5.74 -0.89 -4.27
CA LEU A 134 5.57 -1.18 -5.69
C LEU A 134 5.28 -2.66 -5.96
N VAL A 135 6.08 -3.57 -5.40
CA VAL A 135 5.90 -5.01 -5.59
C VAL A 135 4.60 -5.49 -4.93
N MET A 136 4.25 -5.00 -3.75
CA MET A 136 3.01 -5.39 -3.10
C MET A 136 1.78 -4.98 -3.91
N GLY A 137 1.76 -3.76 -4.47
CA GLY A 137 0.60 -3.29 -5.21
C GLY A 137 0.59 -3.61 -6.72
N ALA A 138 1.68 -4.12 -7.29
CA ALA A 138 1.77 -4.50 -8.71
C ALA A 138 0.66 -5.47 -9.17
N GLY A 139 0.26 -6.39 -8.29
CA GLY A 139 -0.69 -7.45 -8.58
C GLY A 139 -2.16 -7.14 -8.26
N VAL A 140 -2.46 -6.03 -7.56
CA VAL A 140 -3.79 -5.79 -6.94
C VAL A 140 -4.95 -6.04 -7.91
N ILE A 141 -4.94 -5.39 -9.07
CA ILE A 141 -6.07 -5.43 -10.01
C ILE A 141 -6.09 -6.73 -10.82
N ILE A 142 -4.92 -7.30 -11.05
CA ILE A 142 -4.76 -8.52 -11.86
C ILE A 142 -5.21 -9.73 -11.06
N ASP A 143 -4.86 -9.78 -9.78
CA ASP A 143 -5.29 -10.82 -8.85
C ASP A 143 -6.81 -10.80 -8.71
N GLU A 144 -7.40 -9.61 -8.66
CA GLU A 144 -8.85 -9.46 -8.54
C GLU A 144 -9.60 -9.91 -9.79
N LYS A 145 -9.06 -9.60 -10.97
CA LYS A 145 -9.59 -10.15 -12.23
C LYS A 145 -9.55 -11.67 -12.24
N ARG A 146 -8.45 -12.28 -11.79
CA ARG A 146 -8.31 -13.75 -11.74
C ARG A 146 -9.27 -14.42 -10.77
N ARG A 147 -9.65 -13.73 -9.69
CA ARG A 147 -10.59 -14.22 -8.68
C ARG A 147 -12.06 -14.07 -9.08
N GLY A 148 -12.35 -13.38 -10.19
CA GLY A 148 -13.72 -13.14 -10.66
C GLY A 148 -14.52 -12.18 -9.76
N VAL A 149 -13.85 -11.47 -8.84
CA VAL A 149 -14.55 -10.57 -7.92
C VAL A 149 -15.09 -9.34 -8.65
N LEU A 150 -14.49 -8.96 -9.78
CA LEU A 150 -14.99 -7.87 -10.61
C LEU A 150 -16.41 -8.16 -11.14
N ASP A 151 -16.71 -9.42 -11.48
CA ASP A 151 -18.04 -9.85 -11.90
C ASP A 151 -19.02 -9.86 -10.72
N LEU A 152 -18.53 -10.15 -9.51
CA LEU A 152 -19.34 -10.13 -8.29
C LEU A 152 -19.73 -8.70 -7.87
N ILE A 153 -18.82 -7.72 -8.05
CA ILE A 153 -19.10 -6.31 -7.77
C ILE A 153 -20.24 -5.79 -8.65
N LEU A 154 -20.34 -6.26 -9.90
CA LEU A 154 -21.44 -5.89 -10.80
C LEU A 154 -22.81 -6.45 -10.35
N ALA A 155 -22.81 -7.55 -9.59
CA ALA A 155 -24.03 -8.18 -9.07
C ALA A 155 -24.47 -7.59 -7.71
N TYR A 156 -23.56 -6.97 -6.96
CA TYR A 156 -23.83 -6.38 -5.65
C TYR A 156 -23.96 -4.84 -5.71
N PRO A 157 -24.74 -4.21 -4.82
CA PRO A 157 -24.93 -2.76 -4.80
C PRO A 157 -23.72 -2.01 -4.18
N VAL A 158 -22.50 -2.33 -4.61
CA VAL A 158 -21.26 -1.66 -4.19
C VAL A 158 -20.72 -0.86 -5.36
N SER A 159 -20.41 0.42 -5.15
CA SER A 159 -19.83 1.22 -6.24
C SER A 159 -18.37 0.86 -6.46
N SER A 160 -17.92 0.85 -7.72
CA SER A 160 -16.52 0.56 -8.07
C SER A 160 -15.53 1.52 -7.40
N SER A 161 -15.97 2.75 -7.11
CA SER A 161 -15.17 3.74 -6.37
C SER A 161 -14.98 3.38 -4.90
N GLU A 162 -16.03 2.89 -4.21
CA GLU A 162 -15.93 2.41 -2.82
C GLU A 162 -15.00 1.22 -2.72
N TYR A 163 -15.11 0.29 -3.68
CA TYR A 163 -14.21 -0.86 -3.78
C TYR A 163 -12.75 -0.42 -3.93
N PHE A 164 -12.44 0.43 -4.92
CA PHE A 164 -11.07 0.91 -5.16
C PHE A 164 -10.45 1.59 -3.92
N VAL A 165 -11.22 2.46 -3.25
CA VAL A 165 -10.75 3.16 -2.04
C VAL A 165 -10.57 2.18 -0.88
N GLY A 166 -11.51 1.25 -0.68
CA GLY A 166 -11.41 0.22 0.35
C GLY A 166 -10.16 -0.65 0.17
N THR A 167 -9.92 -1.13 -1.05
CA THR A 167 -8.73 -1.93 -1.37
C THR A 167 -7.44 -1.14 -1.15
N PHE A 168 -7.37 0.12 -1.59
CA PHE A 168 -6.20 0.95 -1.35
C PHE A 168 -5.93 1.16 0.15
N VAL A 169 -6.96 1.45 0.95
CA VAL A 169 -6.84 1.63 2.40
C VAL A 169 -6.38 0.34 3.07
N GLY A 170 -6.91 -0.82 2.68
CA GLY A 170 -6.48 -2.12 3.19
C GLY A 170 -4.99 -2.41 2.92
N TYR A 171 -4.54 -2.14 1.69
CA TYR A 171 -3.13 -2.28 1.31
C TYR A 171 -2.22 -1.27 2.01
N ALA A 172 -2.65 -0.02 2.14
CA ALA A 172 -1.89 1.02 2.84
C ALA A 172 -1.75 0.69 4.33
N ALA A 173 -2.81 0.17 4.96
CA ALA A 173 -2.77 -0.31 6.33
C ALA A 173 -1.84 -1.51 6.50
N ALA A 174 -1.88 -2.49 5.59
CA ALA A 174 -1.01 -3.66 5.62
C ALA A 174 0.48 -3.27 5.49
N LEU A 175 0.80 -2.41 4.52
CA LEU A 175 2.14 -1.85 4.35
C LEU A 175 2.58 -1.07 5.59
N SER A 176 1.69 -0.24 6.15
CA SER A 176 1.99 0.55 7.35
C SER A 176 2.30 -0.34 8.55
N ILE A 177 1.52 -1.40 8.78
CA ILE A 177 1.79 -2.37 9.85
C ILE A 177 3.15 -3.04 9.65
N ALA A 178 3.47 -3.47 8.43
CA ALA A 178 4.75 -4.09 8.11
C ALA A 178 5.95 -3.15 8.35
N LEU A 179 5.81 -1.87 8.01
CA LEU A 179 6.85 -0.85 8.25
C LEU A 179 6.96 -0.54 9.75
N VAL A 180 5.84 -0.36 10.46
CA VAL A 180 5.81 -0.12 11.90
C VAL A 180 6.41 -1.29 12.68
N SER A 181 6.07 -2.54 12.34
CA SER A 181 6.65 -3.72 12.99
C SER A 181 8.15 -3.86 12.79
N SER A 182 8.71 -3.21 11.78
CA SER A 182 10.15 -3.23 11.48
C SER A 182 10.90 -2.05 12.09
N PHE A 183 10.38 -0.84 11.91
CA PHE A 183 11.03 0.39 12.37
C PHE A 183 10.82 0.64 13.86
N VAL A 184 9.67 0.33 14.46
CA VAL A 184 9.44 0.61 15.90
C VAL A 184 10.43 -0.13 16.80
N PRO A 185 10.65 -1.46 16.67
CA PRO A 185 11.67 -2.14 17.47
C PRO A 185 13.08 -1.55 17.24
N THR A 186 13.39 -1.18 15.99
CA THR A 186 14.66 -0.52 15.64
C THR A 186 14.82 0.80 16.37
N GLY A 187 13.77 1.62 16.43
CA GLY A 187 13.77 2.91 17.12
C GLY A 187 13.94 2.76 18.63
N ILE A 188 13.31 1.74 19.24
CA ILE A 188 13.46 1.44 20.67
C ILE A 188 14.92 1.05 20.97
N VAL A 189 15.51 0.16 20.17
CA VAL A 189 16.92 -0.22 20.33
C VAL A 189 17.83 1.00 20.15
N LEU A 190 17.58 1.82 19.13
CA LEU A 190 18.36 3.00 18.84
C LEU A 190 18.28 4.04 19.98
N SER A 191 17.08 4.31 20.50
CA SER A 191 16.90 5.28 21.59
C SER A 191 17.61 4.83 22.87
N VAL A 192 17.60 3.53 23.17
CA VAL A 192 18.28 2.97 24.36
C VAL A 192 19.81 2.98 24.20
N THR A 193 20.31 2.69 23.00
CA THR A 193 21.75 2.53 22.74
C THR A 193 22.49 3.84 22.49
N THR A 194 21.83 4.83 21.89
CA THR A 194 22.48 6.07 21.42
C THR A 194 21.92 7.36 22.01
N GLY A 195 20.79 7.30 22.72
CA GLY A 195 20.11 8.50 23.21
C GLY A 195 19.52 9.38 22.10
N VAL A 196 19.29 8.85 20.89
CA VAL A 196 18.62 9.56 19.79
C VAL A 196 17.31 10.17 20.26
N ASN A 197 17.03 11.39 19.79
CA ASN A 197 15.78 12.07 20.07
C ASN A 197 14.60 11.26 19.50
N THR A 198 13.73 10.76 20.39
CA THR A 198 12.55 9.96 19.99
C THR A 198 11.65 10.71 19.00
N GLY A 199 11.55 12.03 19.12
CA GLY A 199 10.78 12.87 18.19
C GLY A 199 11.34 12.88 16.77
N GLU A 200 12.67 12.87 16.61
CA GLU A 200 13.31 12.72 15.29
C GLU A 200 13.01 11.35 14.67
N PHE A 201 13.10 10.28 15.46
CA PHE A 201 12.79 8.94 14.98
C PHE A 201 11.31 8.79 14.59
N VAL A 202 10.39 9.36 15.37
CA VAL A 202 8.95 9.37 15.02
C VAL A 202 8.70 10.14 13.73
N ARG A 203 9.37 11.28 13.52
CA ARG A 203 9.28 12.02 12.25
C ARG A 203 9.82 11.20 11.08
N LEU A 204 10.94 10.49 11.25
CA LEU A 204 11.45 9.56 10.25
C LEU A 204 10.40 8.47 9.93
N LEU A 205 9.81 7.84 10.94
CA LEU A 205 8.79 6.81 10.76
C LEU A 205 7.57 7.35 9.98
N LEU A 206 7.07 8.54 10.33
CA LEU A 206 5.96 9.16 9.61
C LEU A 206 6.31 9.44 8.14
N LEU A 207 7.52 9.91 7.86
CA LEU A 207 8.00 10.11 6.49
C LEU A 207 8.11 8.78 5.74
N VAL A 208 8.58 7.72 6.39
CA VAL A 208 8.69 6.36 5.82
C VAL A 208 7.31 5.84 5.42
N LEU A 209 6.31 6.02 6.27
CA LEU A 209 4.93 5.67 5.98
C LEU A 209 4.37 6.49 4.80
N ALA A 210 4.63 7.81 4.78
CA ALA A 210 4.21 8.68 3.69
C ALA A 210 4.87 8.32 2.34
N LEU A 211 6.15 7.96 2.34
CA LEU A 211 6.85 7.48 1.15
C LEU A 211 6.24 6.16 0.65
N GLY A 212 5.96 5.24 1.58
CA GLY A 212 5.30 3.98 1.28
C GLY A 212 3.93 4.17 0.62
N THR A 213 3.09 5.08 1.13
CA THR A 213 1.77 5.33 0.56
C THR A 213 1.84 5.97 -0.84
N VAL A 214 2.80 6.86 -1.10
CA VAL A 214 3.02 7.45 -2.43
C VAL A 214 3.36 6.37 -3.45
N PHE A 215 4.34 5.51 -3.13
CA PHE A 215 4.76 4.44 -4.04
C PHE A 215 3.70 3.35 -4.18
N LEU A 216 2.90 3.11 -3.15
CA LEU A 216 1.74 2.23 -3.25
C LEU A 216 0.69 2.82 -4.20
N ALA A 217 0.43 4.13 -4.16
CA ALA A 217 -0.47 4.78 -5.14
C ALA A 217 0.05 4.64 -6.58
N LEU A 218 1.36 4.80 -6.81
CA LEU A 218 1.99 4.56 -8.10
C LEU A 218 1.88 3.09 -8.54
N SER A 219 1.99 2.15 -7.60
CA SER A 219 1.84 0.72 -7.89
C SER A 219 0.44 0.35 -8.37
N PHE A 220 -0.61 1.01 -7.87
CA PHE A 220 -1.98 0.83 -8.33
C PHE A 220 -2.12 1.30 -9.78
N LEU A 221 -1.47 2.42 -10.14
CA LEU A 221 -1.41 2.89 -11.52
C LEU A 221 -0.74 1.85 -12.43
N VAL A 222 0.40 1.29 -12.00
CA VAL A 222 1.11 0.24 -12.72
C VAL A 222 0.27 -1.03 -12.85
N SER A 223 -0.43 -1.44 -11.79
CA SER A 223 -1.29 -2.62 -11.77
C SER A 223 -2.43 -2.49 -12.78
N ILE A 224 -3.09 -1.33 -12.81
CA ILE A 224 -4.14 -1.05 -13.80
C ILE A 224 -3.55 -1.07 -15.20
N LEU A 225 -2.39 -0.47 -15.44
CA LEU A 225 -1.80 -0.41 -16.77
C LEU A 225 -1.38 -1.78 -17.32
N SER A 226 -1.00 -2.68 -16.42
CA SER A 226 -0.47 -4.01 -16.72
C SER A 226 -1.56 -5.00 -17.11
N ARG A 227 -1.21 -5.96 -17.97
CA ARG A 227 -2.12 -7.04 -18.41
C ARG A 227 -1.93 -8.34 -17.64
N ASP A 228 -0.70 -8.60 -17.21
CA ASP A 228 -0.29 -9.86 -16.58
C ASP A 228 0.53 -9.57 -15.32
N HIS A 229 0.43 -10.45 -14.31
CA HIS A 229 1.08 -10.27 -13.01
C HIS A 229 2.61 -10.10 -13.15
N ALA A 230 3.23 -10.92 -14.02
CA ALA A 230 4.67 -10.82 -14.30
C ALA A 230 5.06 -9.47 -14.92
N ARG A 231 4.23 -8.91 -15.82
CA ARG A 231 4.45 -7.58 -16.40
C ARG A 231 4.28 -6.47 -15.36
N GLY A 232 3.29 -6.59 -14.48
CA GLY A 232 3.08 -5.66 -13.37
C GLY A 232 4.30 -5.56 -12.46
N ILE A 233 4.88 -6.71 -12.08
CA ILE A 233 6.12 -6.73 -11.29
C ILE A 233 7.28 -6.10 -12.07
N ALA A 234 7.48 -6.49 -13.34
CA ALA A 234 8.59 -5.95 -14.14
C ALA A 234 8.51 -4.42 -14.31
N VAL A 235 7.33 -3.87 -14.60
CA VAL A 235 7.12 -2.43 -14.71
C VAL A 235 7.31 -1.74 -13.36
N SER A 236 6.87 -2.37 -12.27
CA SER A 236 7.06 -1.85 -10.91
C SER A 236 8.55 -1.72 -10.55
N VAL A 237 9.36 -2.74 -10.89
CA VAL A 237 10.81 -2.67 -10.72
C VAL A 237 11.43 -1.58 -11.61
N LEU A 238 10.96 -1.40 -12.85
CA LEU A 238 11.43 -0.33 -13.72
C LEU A 238 11.12 1.06 -13.14
N VAL A 239 9.90 1.28 -12.64
CA VAL A 239 9.50 2.53 -11.97
C VAL A 239 10.37 2.79 -10.75
N TRP A 240 10.67 1.76 -9.97
CA TRP A 240 11.60 1.85 -8.84
C TRP A 240 13.00 2.28 -9.30
N ILE A 241 13.59 1.62 -10.30
CA ILE A 241 14.92 1.97 -10.83
C ILE A 241 14.95 3.42 -11.32
N LEU A 242 13.89 3.85 -12.02
CA LEU A 242 13.79 5.21 -12.54
C LEU A 242 13.76 6.25 -11.42
N ALA A 243 12.92 6.04 -10.41
CA ALA A 243 12.77 6.96 -9.30
C ALA A 243 13.98 6.98 -8.34
N VAL A 244 14.63 5.84 -8.13
CA VAL A 244 15.67 5.72 -7.10
C VAL A 244 17.08 5.90 -7.64
N PHE A 245 17.36 5.49 -8.87
CA PHE A 245 18.72 5.53 -9.41
C PHE A 245 18.81 6.46 -10.60
N VAL A 246 17.98 6.26 -11.62
CA VAL A 246 18.15 7.00 -12.88
C VAL A 246 17.93 8.49 -12.68
N PHE A 247 16.95 8.88 -11.87
CA PHE A 247 16.72 10.29 -11.55
C PHE A 247 17.92 10.94 -10.85
N ASP A 248 18.47 10.27 -9.82
CA ASP A 248 19.67 10.72 -9.09
C ASP A 248 20.88 10.84 -10.04
N LEU A 249 21.13 9.83 -10.87
CA LEU A 249 22.23 9.83 -11.84
C LEU A 249 22.03 10.89 -12.93
N ALA A 250 20.81 11.13 -13.37
CA ALA A 250 20.50 12.15 -14.37
C ALA A 250 20.74 13.56 -13.83
N LEU A 251 20.36 13.83 -12.58
CA LEU A 251 20.65 15.12 -11.93
C LEU A 251 22.15 15.35 -11.78
N VAL A 252 22.88 14.39 -11.20
CA VAL A 252 24.33 14.49 -11.04
C VAL A 252 25.04 14.59 -12.39
N GLY A 253 24.68 13.74 -13.34
CA GLY A 253 25.25 13.77 -14.70
C GLY A 253 24.96 15.08 -15.44
N GLY A 254 23.74 15.61 -15.31
CA GLY A 254 23.38 16.91 -15.86
C GLY A 254 24.21 18.05 -15.26
N LEU A 255 24.44 18.02 -13.94
CA LEU A 255 25.26 19.01 -13.25
C LEU A 255 26.74 18.93 -13.65
N MET A 256 27.25 17.73 -13.94
CA MET A 256 28.62 17.54 -14.42
C MET A 256 28.85 18.06 -15.84
N ILE A 257 27.82 18.00 -16.69
CA ILE A 257 27.90 18.43 -18.10
C ILE A 257 27.64 19.94 -18.22
N TYR A 258 26.82 20.51 -17.34
CA TYR A 258 26.46 21.92 -17.40
C TYR A 258 27.62 22.81 -16.92
N PRO A 259 28.18 23.68 -17.77
CA PRO A 259 29.40 24.43 -17.46
C PRO A 259 29.18 25.65 -16.56
N GLY A 260 27.93 26.03 -16.30
CA GLY A 260 27.59 27.19 -15.47
C GLY A 260 27.13 26.82 -14.06
N ASP A 261 26.92 27.83 -13.22
CA ASP A 261 26.27 27.62 -11.94
C ASP A 261 24.77 27.37 -12.15
N VAL A 262 24.27 26.22 -11.68
CA VAL A 262 22.82 25.96 -11.67
C VAL A 262 22.20 26.71 -10.49
N PRO A 263 21.20 27.59 -10.72
CA PRO A 263 20.51 28.26 -9.63
C PRO A 263 19.91 27.24 -8.67
N LEU A 264 20.15 27.42 -7.36
CA LEU A 264 19.70 26.48 -6.33
C LEU A 264 18.17 26.29 -6.33
N ALA A 265 17.42 27.33 -6.73
CA ALA A 265 15.97 27.25 -6.92
C ALA A 265 15.56 26.31 -8.08
N LEU A 266 16.30 26.34 -9.19
CA LEU A 266 16.04 25.45 -10.34
C LEU A 266 16.34 24.00 -9.94
N PHE A 267 17.49 23.75 -9.32
CA PHE A 267 17.84 22.43 -8.81
C PHE A 267 16.82 21.91 -7.79
N GLY A 268 16.40 22.75 -6.85
CA GLY A 268 15.34 22.44 -5.89
C GLY A 268 14.01 22.09 -6.57
N SER A 269 13.62 22.81 -7.62
CA SER A 269 12.38 22.51 -8.36
C SER A 269 12.45 21.18 -9.11
N ALA A 270 13.63 20.81 -9.64
CA ALA A 270 13.83 19.53 -10.27
C ALA A 270 13.63 18.38 -9.28
N LEU A 271 14.16 18.48 -8.05
CA LEU A 271 13.98 17.48 -6.99
C LEU A 271 12.49 17.23 -6.62
N LEU A 272 11.58 18.18 -6.86
CA LEU A 272 10.14 17.98 -6.62
C LEU A 272 9.48 17.02 -7.64
N LEU A 273 10.16 16.72 -8.75
CA LEU A 273 9.68 15.76 -9.75
C LEU A 273 9.82 14.31 -9.28
N ASN A 274 10.42 14.06 -8.12
CA ASN A 274 10.65 12.72 -7.62
C ASN A 274 10.25 12.60 -6.14
N PRO A 275 9.32 11.70 -5.78
CA PRO A 275 8.87 11.56 -4.39
C PRO A 275 9.97 11.09 -3.43
N THR A 276 10.98 10.35 -3.88
CA THR A 276 12.12 9.96 -3.03
C THR A 276 12.96 11.17 -2.62
N ASP A 277 13.14 12.12 -3.52
CA ASP A 277 13.89 13.35 -3.24
C ASP A 277 13.11 14.30 -2.35
N ILE A 278 11.80 14.42 -2.55
CA ILE A 278 10.93 15.15 -1.61
C ILE A 278 11.04 14.54 -0.21
N PHE A 279 11.01 13.20 -0.10
CA PHE A 279 11.20 12.51 1.17
C PHE A 279 12.57 12.81 1.79
N ARG A 280 13.66 12.75 1.02
CA ARG A 280 15.02 13.04 1.49
C ARG A 280 15.11 14.48 2.01
N LEU A 281 14.61 15.45 1.25
CA LEU A 281 14.59 16.87 1.64
C LEU A 281 13.79 17.09 2.93
N LEU A 282 12.61 16.47 3.06
CA LEU A 282 11.82 16.52 4.30
C LEU A 282 12.57 15.89 5.46
N ALA A 283 13.17 14.72 5.26
CA ALA A 283 13.92 14.03 6.29
C ALA A 283 15.11 14.87 6.75
N PHE A 284 15.86 15.53 5.86
CA PHE A 284 16.93 16.43 6.26
C PHE A 284 16.44 17.65 7.03
N SER A 285 15.24 18.17 6.70
CA SER A 285 14.66 19.31 7.41
C SER A 285 14.10 18.96 8.79
N TRP A 286 13.57 17.74 8.98
CA TRP A 286 12.86 17.33 10.19
C TRP A 286 13.68 16.42 11.11
N VAL A 287 14.71 15.76 10.57
CA VAL A 287 15.59 14.81 11.21
C VAL A 287 17.02 15.35 11.11
N GLY A 288 17.32 16.40 11.89
CA GLY A 288 18.57 17.15 11.78
C GLY A 288 19.83 16.30 12.01
N SER A 289 19.73 15.28 12.88
CA SER A 289 20.80 14.30 13.09
C SER A 289 21.20 13.52 11.83
N ALA A 290 20.26 13.28 10.91
CA ALA A 290 20.54 12.58 9.65
C ALA A 290 21.21 13.48 8.59
N ALA A 291 21.05 14.81 8.69
CA ALA A 291 21.58 15.75 7.71
C ALA A 291 23.08 16.05 7.92
N SER A 292 23.55 16.05 9.17
CA SER A 292 24.93 16.41 9.52
C SER A 292 26.02 15.51 8.89
N PRO A 293 25.89 14.16 8.90
CA PRO A 293 26.92 13.29 8.32
C PRO A 293 27.02 13.38 6.80
N LEU A 294 25.96 13.87 6.14
CA LEU A 294 25.90 13.96 4.69
C LEU A 294 26.46 15.28 4.15
N GLY A 295 26.84 16.23 5.02
CA GLY A 295 27.40 17.52 4.62
C GLY A 295 26.40 18.45 3.91
N LEU A 296 25.10 18.10 3.90
CA LEU A 296 24.08 18.80 3.12
C LEU A 296 23.45 20.01 3.81
N ALA A 297 23.74 20.25 5.09
CA ALA A 297 23.19 21.39 5.84
C ALA A 297 23.53 22.76 5.20
N THR A 298 24.58 22.83 4.39
CA THR A 298 25.06 24.04 3.71
C THR A 298 24.57 24.20 2.27
N VAL A 299 23.94 23.17 1.69
CA VAL A 299 23.57 23.12 0.26
C VAL A 299 22.07 22.84 0.05
N ALA A 300 21.27 22.84 1.13
CA ALA A 300 19.85 22.57 1.03
C ALA A 300 19.12 23.67 0.22
N PRO A 301 18.31 23.30 -0.79
CA PRO A 301 17.52 24.27 -1.54
C PRO A 301 16.57 25.06 -0.62
N PRO A 302 16.29 26.35 -0.92
CA PRO A 302 15.45 27.21 -0.08
C PRO A 302 13.95 26.89 -0.27
N ILE A 303 13.56 25.63 -0.07
CA ILE A 303 12.17 25.16 -0.17
C ILE A 303 11.64 24.92 1.24
N SER A 304 10.48 25.50 1.54
CA SER A 304 9.85 25.28 2.85
C SER A 304 9.35 23.85 2.98
N SER A 305 9.42 23.29 4.19
CA SER A 305 8.92 21.94 4.49
C SER A 305 7.42 21.80 4.20
N ALA A 306 6.65 22.88 4.31
CA ALA A 306 5.23 22.90 3.95
C ALA A 306 5.01 22.62 2.45
N VAL A 307 5.82 23.23 1.56
CA VAL A 307 5.75 22.97 0.11
C VAL A 307 6.09 21.52 -0.20
N LEU A 308 7.09 20.96 0.47
CA LEU A 308 7.48 19.56 0.29
C LEU A 308 6.36 18.58 0.73
N VAL A 309 5.70 18.82 1.87
CA VAL A 309 4.55 18.02 2.32
C VAL A 309 3.41 18.09 1.31
N VAL A 310 3.10 19.29 0.81
CA VAL A 310 2.05 19.47 -0.21
C VAL A 310 2.43 18.76 -1.51
N ALA A 311 3.69 18.86 -1.96
CA ALA A 311 4.17 18.17 -3.15
C ALA A 311 4.05 16.64 -3.02
N LEU A 312 4.39 16.07 -1.86
CA LEU A 312 4.24 14.63 -1.59
C LEU A 312 2.75 14.22 -1.58
N GLY A 313 1.89 15.06 -1.02
CA GLY A 313 0.43 14.89 -1.06
C GLY A 313 -0.13 14.95 -2.48
N ILE A 314 0.37 15.87 -3.32
CA ILE A 314 0.01 15.98 -4.74
C ILE A 314 0.42 14.71 -5.48
N TRP A 315 1.63 14.19 -5.25
CA TRP A 315 2.07 12.92 -5.85
C TRP A 315 1.12 11.77 -5.53
N THR A 316 0.75 11.62 -4.25
CA THR A 316 -0.18 10.58 -3.80
C THR A 316 -1.57 10.77 -4.43
N GLY A 317 -2.11 11.99 -4.35
CA GLY A 317 -3.43 12.33 -4.87
C GLY A 317 -3.51 12.17 -6.38
N ALA A 318 -2.52 12.66 -7.13
CA ALA A 318 -2.46 12.55 -8.58
C ALA A 318 -2.38 11.08 -9.02
N ALA A 319 -1.50 10.28 -8.41
CA ALA A 319 -1.39 8.86 -8.72
C ALA A 319 -2.70 8.11 -8.45
N LEU A 320 -3.37 8.38 -7.33
CA LEU A 320 -4.66 7.78 -6.99
C LEU A 320 -5.79 8.22 -7.92
N LEU A 321 -5.88 9.51 -8.24
CA LEU A 321 -6.91 10.05 -9.13
C LEU A 321 -6.76 9.48 -10.54
N VAL A 322 -5.54 9.47 -11.09
CA VAL A 322 -5.28 8.89 -12.42
C VAL A 322 -5.59 7.39 -12.42
N SER A 323 -5.18 6.67 -11.38
CA SER A 323 -5.51 5.25 -11.21
C SER A 323 -7.01 5.03 -11.17
N HIS A 324 -7.74 5.76 -10.33
CA HIS A 324 -9.19 5.65 -10.20
C HIS A 324 -9.92 5.94 -11.52
N HIS A 325 -9.55 7.02 -12.22
CA HIS A 325 -10.12 7.36 -13.53
C HIS A 325 -9.87 6.26 -14.58
N LEU A 326 -8.65 5.71 -14.63
CA LEU A 326 -8.33 4.62 -15.55
C LEU A 326 -9.06 3.33 -15.19
N PHE A 327 -9.25 3.04 -13.90
CA PHE A 327 -9.99 1.88 -13.42
C PHE A 327 -11.45 1.94 -13.89
N ILE A 328 -12.15 3.05 -13.64
CA ILE A 328 -13.54 3.26 -14.07
C ILE A 328 -13.67 3.19 -15.60
N LYS A 329 -12.75 3.83 -16.33
CA LYS A 329 -12.76 3.79 -17.80
C LYS A 329 -12.59 2.37 -18.34
N ARG A 330 -11.69 1.58 -17.75
CA ARG A 330 -11.43 0.20 -18.18
C ARG A 330 -12.57 -0.75 -17.83
N LEU A 331 -13.22 -0.56 -16.69
CA LEU A 331 -14.46 -1.24 -16.32
C LEU A 331 -15.56 -1.01 -17.36
N ALA A 332 -15.78 0.24 -17.79
CA ALA A 332 -16.83 0.58 -18.74
C ALA A 332 -16.56 0.08 -20.18
N THR A 333 -15.31 -0.26 -20.52
CA THR A 333 -14.91 -0.65 -21.89
C THR A 333 -14.82 -2.18 -22.05
N ASP A 334 -15.33 -2.99 -21.11
CA ASP A 334 -15.25 -4.47 -21.11
C ASP A 334 -13.82 -5.06 -21.25
N ARG A 335 -12.76 -4.26 -21.10
CA ARG A 335 -11.38 -4.76 -21.21
C ARG A 335 -10.85 -5.41 -19.93
N LEU A 336 -11.61 -5.32 -18.83
CA LEU A 336 -11.26 -5.94 -17.55
C LEU A 336 -12.13 -7.13 -17.16
N VAL A 337 -13.27 -7.36 -17.83
CA VAL A 337 -13.93 -8.68 -17.91
C VAL A 337 -13.13 -9.55 -18.90
#